data_AF-A0A919LFP1-F1
#
_entry.id   AF-A0A919LFP1-F1
#
_cell.length_a   1.000
_cell.length_b   1.000
_cell.length_c   1.000
_cell.angle_alpha   90.00
_cell.angle_beta   90.00
_cell.angle_gamma   90.00
#
_symmetry.space_group_name_H-M   'P 1'
#
loop_
_entity.id
_entity.type
_entity.pdbx_description
1 polymer ?
#
loop_
_entity_poly.entity_id
_entity_poly.type
_entity_poly.pdbx_seq_one_letter_code
_entity_poly.pdbx_strand_id
1 'polypeptide(L)'
;MAISASSGPRDLPSPVRKLIDSTDDFSAQMVALIDINKTALPGLETKWSGDVGVPDLSHLFAHLGREERNSIQDGFRELAEEMQKAIDASKKAKEDGLDGEPWEGVVVRLEGPASTAMDEFFASMFQHIRAGSRSDLMRRSLLVSTISGFEVLFASIARSIYDVNTSALNDSDYSFTLQQISEFSSIEDAREYLVERKAAALMRESIDGWEKWLKKAGGGLSMTGLPAEWPTIREAFARRNLVVHAGSKVNHLYLESIRGLALPESLQGKCVGDVLEVSDRYLTNCLENILALGRLLSTSVGLKMHRPHRSTFLNMLMGEAKRCSRLGLWTAALPLVKYALSLGLSRRDELEMQAIHWLAVKKLHGVDAIRSDVEAWDTGGLSLVYSHRKYVLLDLKEKAVTEMRKLLDDGELNALHLLLDPLYFEMREEVVELIKGRNIDAPTLT
;
A
#
# COMPACT_ATOMS: atom_id res chain seq x y z
N MET A 1 8.21 40.48 -0.25
CA MET A 1 8.66 39.15 -0.70
C MET A 1 7.80 38.78 -1.91
N ALA A 2 8.32 38.93 -3.12
CA ALA A 2 7.55 38.67 -4.33
C ALA A 2 7.37 37.15 -4.49
N ILE A 3 6.14 36.67 -4.38
CA ILE A 3 5.78 35.31 -4.75
C ILE A 3 5.92 35.24 -6.26
N SER A 4 7.02 34.63 -6.72
CA SER A 4 7.12 34.16 -8.10
C SER A 4 5.95 33.20 -8.30
N ALA A 5 4.98 33.61 -9.11
CA ALA A 5 3.92 32.74 -9.57
C ALA A 5 4.56 31.63 -10.41
N SER A 6 4.83 30.47 -9.78
CA SER A 6 5.00 29.25 -10.55
C SER A 6 3.71 29.02 -11.30
N SER A 7 3.79 28.90 -12.63
CA SER A 7 2.69 28.51 -13.49
C SER A 7 1.90 27.36 -12.85
N GLY A 8 0.61 27.58 -12.60
CA GLY A 8 -0.24 26.55 -12.02
C GLY A 8 -0.37 25.36 -12.99
N PRO A 9 -0.91 24.21 -12.54
CA PRO A 9 -1.08 23.02 -13.39
C PRO A 9 -1.82 23.31 -14.72
N ARG A 10 -2.65 24.36 -14.75
CA ARG A 10 -3.42 24.82 -15.92
C ARG A 10 -2.61 25.42 -17.06
N ASP A 11 -1.33 25.75 -16.85
CA ASP A 11 -0.47 26.34 -17.88
C ASP A 11 0.55 25.33 -18.46
N LEU A 12 0.53 24.07 -18.00
CA LEU A 12 1.44 23.03 -18.49
C LEU A 12 0.99 22.48 -19.86
N PRO A 13 1.92 22.09 -20.74
CA PRO A 13 1.58 21.40 -21.99
C PRO A 13 0.74 20.14 -21.73
N SER A 14 -0.22 19.84 -22.62
CA SER A 14 -1.17 18.74 -22.45
C SER A 14 -0.50 17.38 -22.12
N PRO A 15 0.60 16.95 -22.78
CA PRO A 15 1.24 15.68 -22.45
C PRO A 15 1.87 15.63 -21.05
N VAL A 16 2.40 16.75 -20.57
CA VAL A 16 2.98 16.89 -19.22
C VAL A 16 1.87 16.84 -18.19
N ARG A 17 0.79 17.58 -18.44
CA ARG A 17 -0.38 17.64 -17.56
C ARG A 17 -1.04 16.27 -17.41
N LYS A 18 -1.30 15.56 -18.52
CA LYS A 18 -1.89 14.21 -18.50
C LYS A 18 -1.07 13.23 -17.65
N LEU A 19 0.26 13.29 -17.73
CA LEU A 19 1.14 12.45 -16.90
C LEU A 19 1.05 12.82 -15.42
N ILE A 20 1.04 14.12 -15.10
CA ILE A 20 0.89 14.62 -13.73
C ILE A 20 -0.46 14.18 -13.14
N ASP A 21 -1.56 14.46 -13.84
CA ASP A 21 -2.91 14.14 -13.40
C ASP A 21 -3.06 12.62 -13.17
N SER A 22 -2.61 11.79 -14.13
CA SER A 22 -2.65 10.33 -13.96
C SER A 22 -1.83 9.84 -12.77
N THR A 23 -0.71 10.51 -12.47
CA THR A 23 0.14 10.15 -11.33
C THR A 23 -0.51 10.54 -10.01
N ASP A 24 -1.11 11.72 -9.94
CA ASP A 24 -1.75 12.20 -8.72
C ASP A 24 -3.07 11.45 -8.44
N ASP A 25 -3.84 11.10 -9.48
CA ASP A 25 -5.01 10.21 -9.37
C ASP A 25 -4.62 8.83 -8.84
N PHE A 26 -3.55 8.23 -9.38
CA PHE A 26 -3.01 6.97 -8.89
C PHE A 26 -2.58 7.09 -7.42
N SER A 27 -1.80 8.12 -7.07
CA SER A 27 -1.36 8.35 -5.70
C SER A 27 -2.55 8.51 -4.73
N ALA A 28 -3.60 9.24 -5.12
CA ALA A 28 -4.82 9.40 -4.32
C ALA A 28 -5.57 8.07 -4.15
N GLN A 29 -5.72 7.29 -5.22
CA GLN A 29 -6.31 5.96 -5.17
C GLN A 29 -5.53 5.04 -4.21
N MET A 30 -4.21 5.02 -4.31
CA MET A 30 -3.36 4.18 -3.46
C MET A 30 -3.50 4.53 -1.97
N VAL A 31 -3.58 5.83 -1.64
CA VAL A 31 -3.83 6.27 -0.26
C VAL A 31 -5.18 5.81 0.24
N ALA A 32 -6.23 5.97 -0.58
CA ALA A 32 -7.55 5.49 -0.21
C ALA A 32 -7.56 3.97 0.05
N LEU A 33 -6.89 3.17 -0.79
CA LEU A 33 -6.77 1.72 -0.58
C LEU A 33 -6.01 1.38 0.71
N ILE A 34 -4.93 2.12 1.02
CA ILE A 34 -4.18 1.97 2.28
C ILE A 34 -5.04 2.32 3.49
N ASP A 35 -5.79 3.43 3.43
CA ASP A 35 -6.66 3.86 4.52
C ASP A 35 -7.81 2.87 4.74
N ILE A 36 -8.39 2.34 3.66
CA ILE A 36 -9.40 1.27 3.74
C ILE A 36 -8.81 0.02 4.44
N ASN A 37 -7.59 -0.39 4.07
CA ASN A 37 -6.93 -1.52 4.70
C ASN A 37 -6.69 -1.27 6.21
N LYS A 38 -6.22 -0.07 6.58
CA LYS A 38 -5.92 0.31 7.97
C LYS A 38 -7.16 0.50 8.85
N THR A 39 -8.26 1.03 8.32
CA THR A 39 -9.39 1.51 9.15
C THR A 39 -10.62 0.62 9.09
N ALA A 40 -10.95 0.08 7.92
CA ALA A 40 -12.19 -0.69 7.76
C ALA A 40 -12.03 -2.14 8.23
N LEU A 41 -10.83 -2.71 8.16
CA LEU A 41 -10.59 -4.13 8.45
C LEU A 41 -10.44 -4.47 9.94
N PRO A 42 -9.70 -3.69 10.77
CA PRO A 42 -9.64 -3.98 12.21
C PRO A 42 -11.01 -3.88 12.89
N GLY A 43 -11.90 -3.01 12.40
CA GLY A 43 -13.29 -2.90 12.86
C GLY A 43 -14.20 -4.06 12.43
N LEU A 44 -13.83 -4.79 11.37
CA LEU A 44 -14.49 -6.01 10.91
C LEU A 44 -13.98 -7.24 11.67
N GLU A 45 -12.69 -7.25 12.01
CA GLU A 45 -12.09 -8.30 12.85
C GLU A 45 -12.61 -8.16 14.29
N THR A 46 -12.58 -6.98 14.92
CA THR A 46 -13.06 -6.79 16.32
C THR A 46 -14.54 -7.03 16.55
N LYS A 47 -15.40 -6.99 15.53
CA LYS A 47 -16.80 -7.39 15.69
C LYS A 47 -16.98 -8.91 15.87
N TRP A 48 -15.97 -9.71 15.52
CA TRP A 48 -16.05 -11.17 15.50
C TRP A 48 -14.73 -11.87 15.93
N SER A 49 -13.74 -11.13 16.44
CA SER A 49 -12.43 -11.66 16.88
C SER A 49 -12.43 -11.99 18.37
N GLY A 50 -13.39 -12.81 18.79
CA GLY A 50 -13.09 -13.82 19.80
C GLY A 50 -12.70 -15.08 19.04
N ASP A 51 -11.58 -15.70 19.38
CA ASP A 51 -11.13 -17.02 18.88
C ASP A 51 -12.30 -17.98 18.62
N VAL A 52 -12.70 -18.22 17.35
CA VAL A 52 -13.86 -19.07 17.00
C VAL A 52 -15.02 -18.87 18.00
N GLY A 53 -15.23 -17.61 18.39
CA GLY A 53 -15.78 -17.30 19.70
C GLY A 53 -17.25 -17.62 19.71
N VAL A 54 -17.63 -18.65 20.47
CA VAL A 54 -18.99 -18.74 20.98
C VAL A 54 -19.31 -17.36 21.55
N PRO A 55 -20.33 -16.64 21.03
CA PRO A 55 -20.65 -15.31 21.54
C PRO A 55 -20.79 -15.37 23.06
N ASP A 56 -20.42 -14.28 23.75
CA ASP A 56 -20.60 -14.19 25.19
C ASP A 56 -22.11 -14.11 25.51
N LEU A 57 -22.73 -15.27 25.59
CA LEU A 57 -24.15 -15.46 25.87
C LEU A 57 -24.42 -15.44 27.39
N SER A 58 -23.41 -15.16 28.24
CA SER A 58 -23.57 -15.16 29.70
C SER A 58 -24.72 -14.27 30.18
N HIS A 59 -24.93 -13.13 29.51
CA HIS A 59 -26.05 -12.21 29.75
C HIS A 59 -27.43 -12.78 29.36
N LEU A 60 -27.50 -13.60 28.31
CA LEU A 60 -28.70 -14.35 27.91
C LEU A 60 -29.00 -15.46 28.91
N PHE A 61 -27.97 -16.16 29.40
CA PHE A 61 -28.11 -17.24 30.40
C PHE A 61 -28.56 -16.78 31.78
N ALA A 62 -28.33 -15.51 32.14
CA ALA A 62 -28.69 -14.96 33.45
C ALA A 62 -30.21 -14.99 33.71
N HIS A 63 -31.03 -14.95 32.65
CA HIS A 63 -32.48 -14.82 32.73
C HIS A 63 -33.24 -16.12 32.45
N LEU A 64 -32.53 -17.22 32.13
CA LEU A 64 -33.12 -18.50 31.77
C LEU A 64 -33.36 -19.40 32.98
N GLY A 65 -34.42 -20.22 32.90
CA GLY A 65 -34.74 -21.27 33.87
C GLY A 65 -33.71 -22.41 33.86
N ARG A 66 -33.75 -23.27 34.89
CA ARG A 66 -32.75 -24.34 35.07
C ARG A 66 -32.77 -25.37 33.93
N GLU A 67 -33.95 -25.73 33.44
CA GLU A 67 -34.12 -26.69 32.33
C GLU A 67 -33.62 -26.12 31.01
N GLU A 68 -33.86 -24.83 30.74
CA GLU A 68 -33.41 -24.15 29.53
C GLU A 68 -31.87 -24.05 29.49
N ARG A 69 -31.23 -23.73 30.62
CA ARG A 69 -29.76 -23.72 30.71
C ARG A 69 -29.15 -25.09 30.46
N ASN A 70 -29.73 -26.16 31.01
CA ASN A 70 -29.24 -27.51 30.82
C ASN A 70 -29.37 -27.95 29.35
N SER A 71 -30.53 -27.72 28.73
CA SER A 71 -30.78 -28.03 27.32
C SER A 71 -29.79 -27.32 26.39
N ILE A 72 -29.48 -26.04 26.65
CA ILE A 72 -28.49 -25.29 25.86
C ILE A 72 -27.06 -25.82 26.09
N GLN A 73 -26.69 -26.12 27.33
CA GLN A 73 -25.37 -26.65 27.66
C GLN A 73 -25.14 -28.02 27.01
N ASP A 74 -26.15 -28.88 27.01
CA ASP A 74 -26.13 -30.17 26.33
C ASP A 74 -25.96 -29.99 24.81
N GLY A 75 -26.65 -29.02 24.21
CA GLY A 75 -26.50 -28.74 22.78
C GLY A 75 -25.14 -28.19 22.37
N PHE A 76 -24.52 -27.33 23.19
CA PHE A 76 -23.14 -26.90 22.95
C PHE A 76 -22.13 -28.05 23.06
N ARG A 77 -22.36 -28.98 23.98
CA ARG A 77 -21.51 -30.17 24.13
C ARG A 77 -21.62 -31.07 22.90
N GLU A 78 -22.83 -31.37 22.44
CA GLU A 78 -23.06 -32.18 21.23
C GLU A 78 -22.45 -31.52 20.00
N LEU A 79 -22.61 -30.20 19.83
CA LEU A 79 -21.98 -29.47 18.73
C LEU A 79 -20.45 -29.55 18.80
N ALA A 80 -19.85 -29.34 19.97
CA ALA A 80 -18.40 -29.42 20.13
C ALA A 80 -17.85 -30.81 19.79
N GLU A 81 -18.55 -31.87 20.19
CA GLU A 81 -18.20 -33.25 19.87
C GLU A 81 -18.29 -33.52 18.36
N GLU A 82 -19.36 -33.06 17.70
CA GLU A 82 -19.52 -33.21 16.24
C GLU A 82 -18.51 -32.37 15.44
N MET A 83 -18.21 -31.14 15.87
CA MET A 83 -17.15 -30.32 15.26
C MET A 83 -15.77 -30.96 15.43
N GLN A 84 -15.49 -31.57 16.58
CA GLN A 84 -14.22 -32.28 16.79
C GLN A 84 -14.09 -33.49 15.87
N LYS A 85 -15.16 -34.30 15.74
CA LYS A 85 -15.22 -35.41 14.77
C LYS A 85 -15.02 -34.91 13.34
N ALA A 86 -15.62 -33.79 12.98
CA ALA A 86 -15.47 -33.14 11.68
C ALA A 86 -14.01 -32.75 11.39
N ILE A 87 -13.35 -32.10 12.36
CA ILE A 87 -11.97 -31.67 12.27
C ILE A 87 -11.04 -32.88 12.12
N ASP A 88 -11.27 -33.94 12.88
CA ASP A 88 -10.44 -35.15 12.86
C ASP A 88 -10.62 -35.95 11.55
N ALA A 89 -11.86 -36.03 11.04
CA ALA A 89 -12.15 -36.61 9.74
C ALA A 89 -11.50 -35.81 8.59
N SER A 90 -11.56 -34.48 8.66
CA SER A 90 -10.94 -33.57 7.68
C SER A 90 -9.41 -33.69 7.67
N LYS A 91 -8.77 -33.77 8.85
CA LYS A 91 -7.33 -34.01 8.97
C LYS A 91 -6.93 -35.34 8.36
N LYS A 92 -7.67 -36.41 8.65
CA LYS A 92 -7.40 -37.76 8.13
C LYS A 92 -7.58 -37.85 6.60
N ALA A 93 -8.65 -37.26 6.05
CA ALA A 93 -8.87 -37.21 4.60
C ALA A 93 -7.74 -36.48 3.85
N LYS A 94 -7.17 -35.44 4.49
CA LYS A 94 -6.03 -34.69 3.97
C LYS A 94 -4.72 -35.49 4.02
N GLU A 95 -4.53 -36.33 5.03
CA GLU A 95 -3.41 -37.28 5.11
C GLU A 95 -3.53 -38.40 4.05
N ASP A 96 -4.76 -38.81 3.74
CA ASP A 96 -5.07 -39.87 2.76
C ASP A 96 -5.15 -39.38 1.31
N GLY A 97 -4.96 -38.07 1.04
CA GLY A 97 -4.97 -37.49 -0.30
C GLY A 97 -6.35 -37.43 -0.98
N LEU A 98 -7.42 -37.49 -0.19
CA LEU A 98 -8.81 -37.46 -0.64
C LEU A 98 -9.38 -36.04 -0.49
N ASP A 99 -8.92 -35.12 -1.35
CA ASP A 99 -9.41 -33.75 -1.39
C ASP A 99 -10.77 -33.67 -2.11
N GLY A 100 -11.86 -33.36 -1.39
CA GLY A 100 -13.12 -32.88 -2.00
C GLY A 100 -14.38 -33.73 -1.83
N GLU A 101 -14.43 -34.71 -0.92
CA GLU A 101 -15.69 -35.37 -0.54
C GLU A 101 -16.69 -34.33 0.02
N PRO A 102 -17.97 -34.33 -0.42
CA PRO A 102 -18.96 -33.38 0.06
C PRO A 102 -19.21 -33.61 1.54
N TRP A 103 -19.03 -32.57 2.34
CA TRP A 103 -19.41 -32.55 3.74
C TRP A 103 -20.92 -32.85 3.88
N GLU A 104 -21.29 -34.05 4.32
CA GLU A 104 -22.64 -34.31 4.85
C GLU A 104 -22.78 -33.46 6.12
N GLY A 105 -23.61 -32.42 6.06
CA GLY A 105 -23.73 -31.39 7.09
C GLY A 105 -23.82 -31.93 8.52
N VAL A 106 -23.22 -31.23 9.50
CA VAL A 106 -23.55 -31.50 10.91
C VAL A 106 -25.02 -31.13 11.08
N VAL A 107 -25.85 -32.11 11.43
CA VAL A 107 -27.23 -31.88 11.85
C VAL A 107 -27.27 -32.11 13.36
N VAL A 108 -27.08 -31.05 14.14
CA VAL A 108 -27.37 -31.09 15.57
C VAL A 108 -28.89 -30.99 15.70
N ARG A 109 -29.53 -31.99 16.33
CA ARG A 109 -30.97 -31.94 16.65
C ARG A 109 -31.13 -31.83 18.15
N LEU A 110 -31.53 -30.66 18.63
CA LEU A 110 -31.80 -30.46 20.04
C LEU A 110 -33.27 -30.75 20.34
N GLU A 111 -33.53 -31.51 21.40
CA GLU A 111 -34.88 -31.70 21.93
C GLU A 111 -35.14 -30.75 23.11
N GLY A 112 -36.32 -30.11 23.12
CA GLY A 112 -36.77 -29.26 24.24
C GLY A 112 -37.29 -27.87 23.84
N PRO A 113 -37.76 -27.06 24.81
CA PRO A 113 -38.43 -25.77 24.55
C PRO A 113 -37.53 -24.70 23.90
N ALA A 114 -36.21 -24.81 24.06
CA ALA A 114 -35.23 -23.86 23.52
C ALA A 114 -34.66 -24.27 22.13
N SER A 115 -35.08 -25.42 21.59
CA SER A 115 -34.53 -26.03 20.37
C SER A 115 -34.58 -25.10 19.16
N THR A 116 -35.73 -24.49 18.86
CA THR A 116 -35.90 -23.61 17.69
C THR A 116 -34.97 -22.39 17.72
N ALA A 117 -34.82 -21.74 18.88
CA ALA A 117 -33.96 -20.56 19.01
C ALA A 117 -32.47 -20.92 18.89
N MET A 118 -32.10 -22.11 19.37
CA MET A 118 -30.75 -22.65 19.24
C MET A 118 -30.44 -23.09 17.80
N ASP A 119 -31.39 -23.69 17.10
CA ASP A 119 -31.27 -24.04 15.68
C ASP A 119 -31.07 -22.80 14.82
N GLU A 120 -31.82 -21.72 15.07
CA GLU A 120 -31.64 -20.43 14.40
C GLU A 120 -30.27 -19.81 14.71
N PHE A 121 -29.84 -19.87 15.96
CA PHE A 121 -28.53 -19.38 16.41
C PHE A 121 -27.39 -20.14 15.73
N PHE A 122 -27.43 -21.48 15.69
CA PHE A 122 -26.43 -22.28 15.01
C PHE A 122 -26.47 -22.10 13.49
N ALA A 123 -27.65 -22.02 12.89
CA ALA A 123 -27.78 -21.72 11.46
C ALA A 123 -27.13 -20.37 11.11
N SER A 124 -27.34 -19.34 11.94
CA SER A 124 -26.67 -18.04 11.81
C SER A 124 -25.15 -18.16 11.95
N MET A 125 -24.67 -18.84 12.99
CA MET A 125 -23.23 -19.10 13.23
C MET A 125 -22.58 -19.84 12.05
N PHE A 126 -23.21 -20.91 11.55
CA PHE A 126 -22.72 -21.67 10.40
C PHE A 126 -22.74 -20.88 9.09
N GLN A 127 -23.73 -20.01 8.88
CA GLN A 127 -23.73 -19.08 7.75
C GLN A 127 -22.55 -18.12 7.80
N HIS A 128 -22.19 -17.62 8.99
CA HIS A 128 -21.02 -16.76 9.18
C HIS A 128 -19.69 -17.50 8.95
N ILE A 129 -19.55 -18.73 9.44
CA ILE A 129 -18.38 -19.58 9.18
C ILE A 129 -18.24 -19.90 7.69
N ARG A 130 -19.36 -20.26 7.03
CA ARG A 130 -19.38 -20.58 5.59
C ARG A 130 -19.10 -19.38 4.69
N ALA A 131 -19.42 -18.16 5.11
CA ALA A 131 -19.15 -16.94 4.35
C ALA A 131 -17.65 -16.59 4.26
N GLY A 132 -16.77 -17.26 5.02
CA GLY A 132 -15.34 -16.97 5.10
C GLY A 132 -15.04 -15.65 5.82
N SER A 133 -13.74 -15.37 6.05
CA SER A 133 -13.35 -14.08 6.62
C SER A 133 -13.63 -12.97 5.62
N ARG A 134 -14.59 -12.09 5.95
CA ARG A 134 -14.89 -10.86 5.18
C ARG A 134 -13.63 -10.02 4.96
N SER A 135 -12.68 -10.05 5.91
CA SER A 135 -11.43 -9.30 5.79
C SER A 135 -10.49 -9.90 4.74
N ASP A 136 -10.44 -11.22 4.59
CA ASP A 136 -9.63 -11.87 3.55
C ASP A 136 -10.17 -11.58 2.13
N LEU A 137 -11.48 -11.70 1.91
CA LEU A 137 -12.09 -11.34 0.62
C LEU A 137 -11.83 -9.87 0.26
N MET A 138 -11.94 -8.98 1.26
CA MET A 138 -11.69 -7.56 1.07
C MET A 138 -10.21 -7.28 0.76
N ARG A 139 -9.26 -7.89 1.49
CA ARG A 139 -7.81 -7.73 1.21
C ARG A 139 -7.42 -8.26 -0.17
N ARG A 140 -7.96 -9.41 -0.57
CA ARG A 140 -7.82 -9.93 -1.93
C ARG A 140 -8.33 -8.94 -2.99
N SER A 141 -9.49 -8.33 -2.73
CA SER A 141 -10.07 -7.32 -3.64
C SER A 141 -9.20 -6.06 -3.71
N LEU A 142 -8.69 -5.58 -2.58
CA LEU A 142 -7.77 -4.44 -2.53
C LEU A 142 -6.46 -4.73 -3.26
N LEU A 143 -5.91 -5.94 -3.17
CA LEU A 143 -4.73 -6.34 -3.95
C LEU A 143 -5.02 -6.24 -5.46
N VAL A 144 -6.17 -6.73 -5.92
CA VAL A 144 -6.59 -6.61 -7.32
C VAL A 144 -6.70 -5.13 -7.72
N SER A 145 -7.41 -4.31 -6.94
CA SER A 145 -7.57 -2.88 -7.22
C SER A 145 -6.24 -2.12 -7.25
N THR A 146 -5.29 -2.50 -6.40
CA THR A 146 -3.95 -1.93 -6.35
C THR A 146 -3.20 -2.14 -7.66
N ILE A 147 -3.16 -3.39 -8.14
CA ILE A 147 -2.48 -3.75 -9.37
C ILE A 147 -3.17 -3.11 -10.59
N SER A 148 -4.50 -3.09 -10.60
CA SER A 148 -5.26 -2.42 -11.66
C SER A 148 -5.06 -0.91 -11.69
N GLY A 149 -4.94 -0.25 -10.53
CA GLY A 149 -4.57 1.18 -10.46
C GLY A 149 -3.20 1.44 -11.09
N PHE A 150 -2.22 0.60 -10.79
CA PHE A 150 -0.90 0.70 -11.41
C PHE A 150 -0.92 0.44 -12.92
N GLU A 151 -1.71 -0.53 -13.39
CA GLU A 151 -1.92 -0.80 -14.82
C GLU A 151 -2.44 0.43 -15.57
N VAL A 152 -3.42 1.13 -14.99
CA VAL A 152 -3.95 2.37 -15.56
C VAL A 152 -2.87 3.45 -15.61
N LEU A 153 -2.11 3.64 -14.52
CA LEU A 153 -0.98 4.58 -14.51
C LEU A 153 0.06 4.22 -15.58
N PHE A 154 0.45 2.95 -15.69
CA PHE A 154 1.44 2.49 -16.64
C PHE A 154 0.98 2.73 -18.09
N ALA A 155 -0.30 2.51 -18.38
CA ALA A 155 -0.87 2.84 -19.69
C ALA A 155 -0.75 4.36 -20.00
N SER A 156 -1.02 5.23 -19.02
CA SER A 156 -0.82 6.68 -19.18
C SER A 156 0.64 7.07 -19.38
N ILE A 157 1.56 6.43 -18.66
CA ILE A 157 3.01 6.59 -18.85
C ILE A 157 3.41 6.17 -20.26
N ALA A 158 2.90 5.03 -20.73
CA ALA A 158 3.21 4.52 -22.06
C ALA A 158 2.77 5.49 -23.16
N ARG A 159 1.55 6.04 -23.06
CA ARG A 159 1.05 7.10 -23.96
C ARG A 159 1.94 8.33 -23.92
N SER A 160 2.34 8.81 -22.73
CA SER A 160 3.24 9.96 -22.60
C SER A 160 4.59 9.74 -23.27
N ILE A 161 5.14 8.52 -23.20
CA ILE A 161 6.38 8.14 -23.89
C ILE A 161 6.18 8.16 -25.41
N TYR A 162 5.07 7.62 -25.93
CA TYR A 162 4.77 7.64 -27.36
C TYR A 162 4.53 9.06 -27.91
N ASP A 163 3.98 9.97 -27.10
CA ASP A 163 3.80 11.38 -27.49
C ASP A 163 5.13 12.08 -27.77
N VAL A 164 6.17 11.74 -27.01
CA VAL A 164 7.51 12.35 -27.13
C VAL A 164 8.42 11.55 -28.07
N ASN A 165 8.41 10.22 -27.97
CA ASN A 165 9.25 9.33 -28.75
C ASN A 165 8.51 8.77 -29.97
N THR A 166 8.44 9.57 -31.04
CA THR A 166 7.82 9.18 -32.31
C THR A 166 8.51 7.99 -32.98
N SER A 167 9.80 7.74 -32.71
CA SER A 167 10.50 6.56 -33.26
C SER A 167 9.93 5.25 -32.72
N ALA A 168 9.52 5.21 -31.44
CA ALA A 168 8.86 4.06 -30.85
C ALA A 168 7.44 3.82 -31.42
N LEU A 169 6.81 4.87 -31.95
CA LEU A 169 5.57 4.75 -32.73
C LEU A 169 5.83 4.24 -34.14
N ASN A 170 6.91 4.67 -34.79
CA ASN A 170 7.20 4.33 -36.19
C ASN A 170 7.82 2.94 -36.37
N ASP A 171 8.44 2.37 -35.34
CA ASP A 171 8.98 1.01 -35.33
C ASP A 171 7.86 -0.04 -35.18
N SER A 172 6.88 -0.04 -36.08
CA SER A 172 5.83 -1.05 -36.13
C SER A 172 5.50 -1.51 -37.54
N ASP A 173 5.15 -2.79 -37.64
CA ASP A 173 4.49 -3.40 -38.81
C ASP A 173 3.05 -2.88 -39.04
N TYR A 174 2.61 -1.87 -38.28
CA TYR A 174 1.29 -1.27 -38.42
C TYR A 174 1.27 -0.30 -39.61
N SER A 175 0.69 -0.76 -40.71
CA SER A 175 0.33 0.06 -41.86
C SER A 175 -1.17 0.38 -41.87
N PHE A 176 -1.53 1.59 -42.25
CA PHE A 176 -2.91 1.93 -42.59
C PHE A 176 -3.14 1.78 -44.09
N THR A 177 -4.28 1.19 -44.47
CA THR A 177 -4.73 1.21 -45.86
C THR A 177 -5.22 2.61 -46.25
N LEU A 178 -5.25 2.94 -47.54
CA LEU A 178 -5.81 4.22 -48.01
C LEU A 178 -7.26 4.43 -47.55
N GLN A 179 -8.04 3.36 -47.47
CA GLN A 179 -9.41 3.40 -46.94
C GLN A 179 -9.43 3.84 -45.47
N GLN A 180 -8.60 3.24 -44.62
CA GLN A 180 -8.49 3.63 -43.21
C GLN A 180 -7.98 5.07 -43.04
N ILE A 181 -7.03 5.50 -43.88
CA ILE A 181 -6.55 6.88 -43.86
C ILE A 181 -7.69 7.87 -44.16
N SER A 182 -8.61 7.52 -45.07
CA SER A 182 -9.76 8.36 -45.39
C SER A 182 -10.82 8.45 -44.28
N GLU A 183 -10.77 7.54 -43.29
CA GLU A 183 -11.67 7.55 -42.13
C GLU A 183 -11.19 8.51 -41.03
N PHE A 184 -9.89 8.86 -41.00
CA PHE A 184 -9.34 9.79 -40.03
C PHE A 184 -9.58 11.25 -40.43
N SER A 185 -9.89 12.07 -39.44
CA SER A 185 -10.09 13.52 -39.61
C SER A 185 -8.80 14.28 -39.87
N SER A 186 -7.65 13.74 -39.44
CA SER A 186 -6.32 14.33 -39.59
C SER A 186 -5.21 13.28 -39.42
N ILE A 187 -3.96 13.66 -39.68
CA ILE A 187 -2.79 12.81 -39.40
C ILE A 187 -2.63 12.64 -37.88
N GLU A 188 -2.95 13.67 -37.11
CA GLU A 188 -2.95 13.66 -35.65
C GLU A 188 -3.95 12.62 -35.11
N ASP A 189 -5.16 12.57 -35.67
CA ASP A 189 -6.19 11.57 -35.33
C ASP A 189 -5.71 10.14 -35.63
N ALA A 190 -5.11 9.92 -36.80
CA ALA A 190 -4.49 8.63 -37.14
C ALA A 190 -3.35 8.24 -36.16
N ARG A 191 -2.57 9.22 -35.71
CA ARG A 191 -1.49 9.03 -34.74
C ARG A 191 -2.04 8.68 -33.36
N GLU A 192 -3.07 9.38 -32.88
CA GLU A 192 -3.73 9.08 -31.61
C GLU A 192 -4.30 7.65 -31.61
N TYR A 193 -4.96 7.25 -32.69
CA TYR A 193 -5.45 5.88 -32.86
C TYR A 193 -4.31 4.84 -32.79
N LEU A 194 -3.16 5.11 -33.42
CA LEU A 194 -1.99 4.23 -33.35
C LEU A 194 -1.42 4.13 -31.92
N VAL A 195 -1.34 5.25 -31.20
CA VAL A 195 -0.91 5.30 -29.79
C VAL A 195 -1.83 4.44 -28.93
N GLU A 196 -3.15 4.58 -29.07
CA GLU A 196 -4.13 3.80 -28.33
C GLU A 196 -3.98 2.29 -28.59
N ARG A 197 -3.86 1.90 -29.86
CA ARG A 197 -3.69 0.50 -30.24
C ARG A 197 -2.40 -0.10 -29.67
N LYS A 198 -1.28 0.63 -29.73
CA LYS A 198 -0.01 0.17 -29.17
C LYS A 198 -0.05 0.09 -27.65
N ALA A 199 -0.63 1.08 -26.97
CA ALA A 199 -0.79 1.05 -25.52
C ALA A 199 -1.66 -0.13 -25.10
N ALA A 200 -2.79 -0.38 -25.77
CA ALA A 200 -3.66 -1.51 -25.48
C ALA A 200 -2.97 -2.88 -25.70
N ALA A 201 -2.14 -3.01 -26.74
CA ALA A 201 -1.35 -4.22 -26.96
C ALA A 201 -0.31 -4.42 -25.85
N LEU A 202 0.40 -3.36 -25.46
CA LEU A 202 1.39 -3.39 -24.38
C LEU A 202 0.77 -3.83 -23.04
N MET A 203 -0.44 -3.35 -22.72
CA MET A 203 -1.12 -3.72 -21.46
C MET A 203 -1.53 -5.20 -21.38
N ARG A 204 -1.45 -5.96 -22.49
CA ARG A 204 -1.65 -7.43 -22.47
C ARG A 204 -0.38 -8.20 -22.13
N GLU A 205 0.77 -7.54 -22.12
CA GLU A 205 2.03 -8.15 -21.73
C GLU A 205 2.15 -8.30 -20.20
N SER A 206 3.13 -9.08 -19.77
CA SER A 206 3.52 -9.14 -18.36
C SER A 206 4.30 -7.90 -17.93
N ILE A 207 4.42 -7.68 -16.62
CA ILE A 207 5.27 -6.62 -16.07
C ILE A 207 6.74 -6.72 -16.54
N ASP A 208 7.23 -7.94 -16.80
CA ASP A 208 8.56 -8.16 -17.38
C ASP A 208 8.61 -7.73 -18.86
N GLY A 209 7.50 -7.85 -19.59
CA GLY A 209 7.33 -7.28 -20.94
C GLY A 209 7.34 -5.75 -20.92
N TRP A 210 6.61 -5.15 -19.98
CA TRP A 210 6.61 -3.70 -19.74
C TRP A 210 8.00 -3.16 -19.43
N GLU A 211 8.79 -3.88 -18.64
CA GLU A 211 10.19 -3.53 -18.35
C GLU A 211 11.07 -3.53 -19.62
N LYS A 212 10.94 -4.55 -20.47
CA LYS A 212 11.66 -4.63 -21.75
C LYS A 212 11.24 -3.48 -22.68
N TRP A 213 9.95 -3.23 -22.77
CA TRP A 213 9.40 -2.13 -23.56
C TRP A 213 9.91 -0.78 -23.06
N LEU A 214 9.91 -0.54 -21.75
CA LEU A 214 10.36 0.70 -21.14
C LEU A 214 11.85 0.96 -21.42
N LYS A 215 12.70 -0.07 -21.38
CA LYS A 215 14.11 0.05 -21.75
C LYS A 215 14.30 0.51 -23.20
N LYS A 216 13.50 -0.02 -24.13
CA LYS A 216 13.55 0.31 -25.55
C LYS A 216 12.94 1.69 -25.85
N ALA A 217 11.66 1.89 -25.50
CA ALA A 217 10.90 3.08 -25.84
C ALA A 217 11.13 4.26 -24.89
N GLY A 218 11.42 3.99 -23.61
CA GLY A 218 11.64 4.98 -22.56
C GLY A 218 13.07 5.56 -22.53
N GLY A 219 13.90 5.31 -23.54
CA GLY A 219 15.26 5.85 -23.61
C GLY A 219 16.20 5.28 -22.55
N GLY A 220 16.10 3.97 -22.29
CA GLY A 220 16.93 3.24 -21.33
C GLY A 220 16.42 3.27 -19.90
N LEU A 221 15.21 3.77 -19.65
CA LEU A 221 14.57 3.69 -18.33
C LEU A 221 14.28 2.24 -17.96
N SER A 222 14.32 1.95 -16.67
CA SER A 222 14.13 0.60 -16.13
C SER A 222 13.41 0.67 -14.80
N MET A 223 12.30 -0.04 -14.64
CA MET A 223 11.62 -0.23 -13.36
C MET A 223 12.53 -0.95 -12.37
N THR A 224 13.28 -1.96 -12.84
CA THR A 224 14.26 -2.70 -12.02
C THR A 224 15.46 -1.87 -11.55
N GLY A 225 15.73 -0.76 -12.24
CA GLY A 225 16.80 0.18 -11.88
C GLY A 225 16.37 1.27 -10.90
N LEU A 226 15.08 1.35 -10.57
CA LEU A 226 14.58 2.28 -9.56
C LEU A 226 14.79 1.68 -8.16
N PRO A 227 14.93 2.51 -7.11
CA PRO A 227 15.18 2.02 -5.76
C PRO A 227 13.92 1.41 -5.10
N ALA A 228 13.10 0.65 -5.83
CA ALA A 228 11.91 -0.04 -5.32
C ALA A 228 12.19 -1.54 -5.12
N GLU A 229 11.45 -2.18 -4.21
CA GLU A 229 11.60 -3.62 -3.94
C GLU A 229 10.98 -4.48 -5.05
N TRP A 230 11.74 -4.63 -6.15
CA TRP A 230 11.30 -5.34 -7.34
C TRP A 230 10.79 -6.77 -7.07
N PRO A 231 11.46 -7.61 -6.24
CA PRO A 231 10.96 -8.95 -5.94
C PRO A 231 9.53 -8.94 -5.37
N THR A 232 9.26 -8.05 -4.42
CA THR A 232 7.94 -7.87 -3.79
C THR A 232 6.90 -7.43 -4.81
N ILE A 233 7.23 -6.43 -5.65
CA ILE A 233 6.32 -5.90 -6.66
C ILE A 233 5.95 -6.99 -7.67
N ARG A 234 6.96 -7.67 -8.21
CA ARG A 234 6.78 -8.72 -9.21
C ARG A 234 5.94 -9.86 -8.63
N GLU A 235 6.20 -10.26 -7.39
CA GLU A 235 5.40 -11.27 -6.70
C GLU A 235 3.95 -10.82 -6.50
N ALA A 236 3.69 -9.55 -6.17
CA ALA A 236 2.34 -9.01 -6.04
C ALA A 236 1.52 -9.12 -7.33
N PHE A 237 2.14 -8.87 -8.49
CA PHE A 237 1.53 -9.10 -9.81
C PHE A 237 1.19 -10.58 -10.02
N ALA A 238 2.12 -11.48 -9.68
CA ALA A 238 1.89 -12.92 -9.78
C ALA A 238 0.78 -13.40 -8.83
N ARG A 239 0.75 -12.89 -7.59
CA ARG A 239 -0.26 -13.24 -6.58
C ARG A 239 -1.64 -12.72 -6.95
N ARG A 240 -1.74 -11.54 -7.55
CA ARG A 240 -3.00 -11.02 -8.09
C ARG A 240 -3.63 -12.01 -9.09
N ASN A 241 -2.83 -12.64 -9.94
CA ASN A 241 -3.35 -13.62 -10.89
C ASN A 241 -3.90 -14.87 -10.19
N LEU A 242 -3.27 -15.31 -9.09
CA LEU A 242 -3.81 -16.40 -8.27
C LEU A 242 -5.14 -16.02 -7.61
N VAL A 243 -5.23 -14.80 -7.08
CA VAL A 243 -6.47 -14.30 -6.46
C VAL A 243 -7.62 -14.32 -7.47
N VAL A 244 -7.39 -13.84 -8.69
CA VAL A 244 -8.44 -13.72 -9.72
C VAL A 244 -8.79 -15.07 -10.36
N HIS A 245 -7.80 -15.91 -10.65
CA HIS A 245 -8.00 -17.08 -11.52
C HIS A 245 -7.87 -18.44 -10.84
N ALA A 246 -7.33 -18.48 -9.61
CA ALA A 246 -7.01 -19.74 -8.93
C ALA A 246 -7.52 -19.80 -7.49
N GLY A 247 -8.36 -18.85 -7.05
CA GLY A 247 -8.85 -18.80 -5.67
C GLY A 247 -7.71 -18.68 -4.63
N SER A 248 -6.61 -18.03 -5.03
CA SER A 248 -5.35 -17.93 -4.28
C SER A 248 -4.56 -19.24 -4.13
N LYS A 249 -4.87 -20.29 -4.90
CA LYS A 249 -4.09 -21.54 -4.93
C LYS A 249 -2.87 -21.41 -5.82
N VAL A 250 -1.70 -21.81 -5.31
CA VAL A 250 -0.44 -21.85 -6.05
C VAL A 250 -0.56 -22.79 -7.24
N ASN A 251 -0.10 -22.33 -8.40
CA ASN A 251 0.00 -23.12 -9.62
C ASN A 251 1.41 -23.00 -10.24
N HIS A 252 1.69 -23.81 -11.27
CA HIS A 252 2.98 -23.82 -11.93
C HIS A 252 3.37 -22.45 -12.52
N LEU A 253 2.40 -21.70 -13.06
CA LEU A 253 2.64 -20.37 -13.65
C LEU A 253 3.11 -19.36 -12.59
N TYR A 254 2.55 -19.41 -11.38
CA TYR A 254 3.00 -18.57 -10.28
C TYR A 254 4.42 -18.93 -9.86
N LEU A 255 4.73 -20.22 -9.64
CA LEU A 255 6.06 -20.66 -9.24
C LEU A 255 7.12 -20.35 -10.31
N GLU A 256 6.77 -20.50 -11.58
CA GLU A 256 7.62 -20.13 -12.70
C GLU A 256 7.86 -18.62 -12.73
N SER A 257 6.81 -17.82 -12.54
CA SER A 257 6.92 -16.38 -12.41
C SER A 257 7.94 -16.10 -11.30
N ILE A 258 7.66 -16.40 -10.04
CA ILE A 258 8.49 -15.95 -8.90
C ILE A 258 9.89 -16.57 -8.81
N ARG A 259 10.25 -17.49 -9.72
CA ARG A 259 11.55 -18.17 -9.76
C ARG A 259 12.70 -17.15 -9.85
N GLY A 260 13.71 -17.35 -9.00
CA GLY A 260 14.94 -16.54 -9.00
C GLY A 260 14.78 -15.17 -8.33
N LEU A 261 13.60 -14.83 -7.83
CA LEU A 261 13.41 -13.63 -7.02
C LEU A 261 13.91 -13.86 -5.58
N ALA A 262 14.59 -12.85 -5.03
CA ALA A 262 14.94 -12.83 -3.61
C ALA A 262 13.69 -12.51 -2.77
N LEU A 263 12.91 -13.55 -2.45
CA LEU A 263 11.67 -13.45 -1.69
C LEU A 263 11.83 -13.92 -0.24
N PRO A 264 10.94 -13.48 0.67
CA PRO A 264 10.97 -13.90 2.06
C PRO A 264 10.90 -15.43 2.23
N GLU A 265 11.49 -15.92 3.30
CA GLU A 265 11.50 -17.36 3.65
C GLU A 265 10.10 -17.96 3.76
N SER A 266 9.09 -17.16 4.10
CA SER A 266 7.68 -17.60 4.15
C SER A 266 7.11 -18.11 2.83
N LEU A 267 7.75 -17.81 1.70
CA LEU A 267 7.40 -18.32 0.37
C LEU A 267 8.29 -19.50 -0.08
N GLN A 268 9.33 -19.83 0.69
CA GLN A 268 10.16 -21.01 0.42
C GLN A 268 9.38 -22.29 0.77
N GLY A 269 9.49 -23.30 -0.09
CA GLY A 269 8.83 -24.59 0.11
C GLY A 269 7.32 -24.63 -0.23
N LYS A 270 6.76 -23.56 -0.82
CA LYS A 270 5.37 -23.59 -1.32
C LYS A 270 5.22 -24.51 -2.52
N CYS A 271 4.20 -25.37 -2.48
CA CYS A 271 3.89 -26.35 -3.51
C CYS A 271 2.61 -26.00 -4.26
N VAL A 272 2.42 -26.61 -5.43
CA VAL A 272 1.16 -26.49 -6.19
C VAL A 272 0.00 -26.96 -5.33
N GLY A 273 -1.09 -26.19 -5.31
CA GLY A 273 -2.27 -26.44 -4.48
C GLY A 273 -2.30 -25.66 -3.17
N ASP A 274 -1.15 -25.19 -2.67
CA ASP A 274 -1.09 -24.38 -1.46
C ASP A 274 -1.91 -23.10 -1.59
N VAL A 275 -2.64 -22.72 -0.55
CA VAL A 275 -3.38 -21.46 -0.53
C VAL A 275 -2.47 -20.35 0.03
N LEU A 276 -2.33 -19.27 -0.72
CA LEU A 276 -1.61 -18.07 -0.29
C LEU A 276 -2.61 -17.04 0.24
N GLU A 277 -2.54 -16.77 1.54
CA GLU A 277 -3.32 -15.72 2.17
C GLU A 277 -2.82 -14.32 1.76
N VAL A 278 -3.75 -13.38 1.65
CA VAL A 278 -3.46 -11.94 1.55
C VAL A 278 -3.64 -11.33 2.95
N SER A 279 -2.61 -11.45 3.78
CA SER A 279 -2.61 -10.90 5.14
C SER A 279 -2.48 -9.37 5.12
N ASP A 280 -2.87 -8.71 6.22
CA ASP A 280 -2.74 -7.26 6.38
C ASP A 280 -1.30 -6.76 6.15
N ARG A 281 -0.33 -7.42 6.79
CA ARG A 281 1.10 -7.09 6.64
C ARG A 281 1.56 -7.24 5.19
N TYR A 282 1.15 -8.31 4.52
CA TYR A 282 1.50 -8.54 3.12
C TYR A 282 0.89 -7.44 2.23
N LEU A 283 -0.40 -7.16 2.38
CA LEU A 283 -1.11 -6.18 1.55
C LEU A 283 -0.56 -4.77 1.78
N THR A 284 -0.32 -4.36 3.03
CA THR A 284 0.29 -3.06 3.36
C THR A 284 1.64 -2.92 2.68
N ASN A 285 2.48 -3.96 2.75
CA ASN A 285 3.78 -3.96 2.07
C ASN A 285 3.64 -3.84 0.54
N CYS A 286 2.68 -4.55 -0.08
CA CYS A 286 2.42 -4.43 -1.51
C CYS A 286 1.92 -3.03 -1.90
N LEU A 287 0.96 -2.48 -1.16
CA LEU A 287 0.39 -1.16 -1.39
C LEU A 287 1.47 -0.08 -1.39
N GLU A 288 2.32 -0.07 -0.36
CA GLU A 288 3.40 0.92 -0.24
C GLU A 288 4.46 0.78 -1.35
N ASN A 289 4.85 -0.45 -1.70
CA ASN A 289 5.83 -0.68 -2.77
C ASN A 289 5.28 -0.31 -4.16
N ILE A 290 3.99 -0.59 -4.43
CA ILE A 290 3.34 -0.21 -5.68
C ILE A 290 3.16 1.31 -5.78
N LEU A 291 2.79 1.97 -4.68
CA LEU A 291 2.74 3.44 -4.59
C LEU A 291 4.12 4.05 -4.90
N ALA A 292 5.17 3.54 -4.26
CA ALA A 292 6.54 4.02 -4.49
C ALA A 292 6.97 3.82 -5.94
N LEU A 293 6.76 2.62 -6.51
CA LEU A 293 7.12 2.36 -7.91
C LEU A 293 6.39 3.31 -8.86
N GLY A 294 5.08 3.50 -8.70
CA GLY A 294 4.29 4.39 -9.55
C GLY A 294 4.85 5.81 -9.54
N ARG A 295 5.13 6.37 -8.36
CA ARG A 295 5.72 7.72 -8.26
C ARG A 295 7.13 7.80 -8.82
N LEU A 296 8.00 6.84 -8.49
CA LEU A 296 9.37 6.78 -8.99
C LEU A 296 9.40 6.71 -10.53
N LEU A 297 8.54 5.88 -11.11
CA LEU A 297 8.46 5.69 -12.55
C LEU A 297 7.95 6.95 -13.25
N SER A 298 6.84 7.53 -12.77
CA SER A 298 6.32 8.79 -13.32
C SER A 298 7.33 9.93 -13.25
N THR A 299 8.02 10.09 -12.11
CA THR A 299 9.09 11.09 -11.98
C THR A 299 10.23 10.78 -12.94
N SER A 300 10.69 9.54 -13.06
CA SER A 300 11.79 9.15 -13.94
C SER A 300 11.47 9.45 -15.41
N VAL A 301 10.25 9.13 -15.84
CA VAL A 301 9.75 9.46 -17.19
C VAL A 301 9.66 10.96 -17.39
N GLY A 302 9.09 11.68 -16.43
CA GLY A 302 9.01 13.15 -16.46
C GLY A 302 10.38 13.82 -16.59
N LEU A 303 11.36 13.39 -15.78
CA LEU A 303 12.73 13.92 -15.83
C LEU A 303 13.45 13.58 -17.14
N LYS A 304 13.17 12.42 -17.73
CA LYS A 304 13.79 11.97 -18.97
C LYS A 304 13.20 12.64 -20.20
N MET A 305 11.87 12.66 -20.29
CA MET A 305 11.11 13.03 -21.49
C MET A 305 10.66 14.50 -21.48
N HIS A 306 10.44 15.08 -20.30
CA HIS A 306 9.89 16.42 -20.12
C HIS A 306 10.88 17.33 -19.37
N ARG A 307 12.15 17.35 -19.83
CA ARG A 307 13.27 18.06 -19.16
C ARG A 307 12.99 19.52 -18.78
N PRO A 308 12.29 20.34 -19.59
CA PRO A 308 11.96 21.72 -19.20
C PRO A 308 11.13 21.83 -17.91
N HIS A 309 10.46 20.74 -17.51
CA HIS A 309 9.60 20.67 -16.32
C HIS A 309 10.26 19.89 -15.16
N ARG A 310 11.60 19.79 -15.14
CA ARG A 310 12.36 19.09 -14.10
C ARG A 310 11.92 19.47 -12.68
N SER A 311 11.82 20.77 -12.39
CA SER A 311 11.46 21.26 -11.06
C SER A 311 10.07 20.77 -10.62
N THR A 312 9.11 20.72 -11.54
CA THR A 312 7.76 20.19 -11.27
C THR A 312 7.83 18.73 -10.83
N PHE A 313 8.50 17.86 -11.59
CA PHE A 313 8.60 16.44 -11.25
C PHE A 313 9.41 16.18 -9.98
N LEU A 314 10.43 17.00 -9.70
CA LEU A 314 11.18 16.93 -8.43
C LEU A 314 10.32 17.35 -7.23
N ASN A 315 9.60 18.47 -7.33
CA ASN A 315 8.71 18.94 -6.28
C ASN A 315 7.60 17.94 -5.98
N MET A 316 7.08 17.32 -7.04
CA MET A 316 6.12 16.22 -6.94
C MET A 316 6.70 15.02 -6.20
N LEU A 317 7.89 14.53 -6.57
CA LEU A 317 8.56 13.43 -5.86
C LEU A 317 8.76 13.74 -4.37
N MET A 318 9.31 14.92 -4.06
CA MET A 318 9.56 15.34 -2.68
C MET A 318 8.25 15.53 -1.90
N GLY A 319 7.22 16.10 -2.53
CA GLY A 319 5.88 16.24 -1.94
C GLY A 319 5.29 14.89 -1.55
N GLU A 320 5.44 13.88 -2.41
CA GLU A 320 4.97 12.53 -2.16
C GLU A 320 5.76 11.84 -1.04
N ALA A 321 7.09 11.99 -1.02
CA ALA A 321 7.92 11.48 0.06
C ALA A 321 7.52 12.07 1.43
N LYS A 322 7.29 13.39 1.48
CA LYS A 322 6.78 14.08 2.69
C LYS A 322 5.39 13.58 3.08
N ARG A 323 4.51 13.36 2.10
CA ARG A 323 3.15 12.84 2.34
C ARG A 323 3.19 11.42 2.91
N CYS A 324 3.99 10.53 2.33
CA CYS A 324 4.19 9.17 2.83
C CYS A 324 4.74 9.17 4.27
N SER A 325 5.75 10.00 4.54
CA SER A 325 6.30 10.17 5.90
C SER A 325 5.25 10.61 6.92
N ARG A 326 4.42 11.62 6.60
CA ARG A 326 3.33 12.07 7.48
C ARG A 326 2.28 10.98 7.78
N LEU A 327 2.02 10.11 6.82
CA LEU A 327 1.07 9.00 6.94
C LEU A 327 1.69 7.73 7.55
N GLY A 328 2.97 7.76 7.91
CA GLY A 328 3.69 6.60 8.42
C GLY A 328 3.90 5.49 7.39
N LEU A 329 3.88 5.83 6.10
CA LEU A 329 4.12 4.90 4.99
C LEU A 329 5.62 4.82 4.71
N TRP A 330 6.35 4.21 5.64
CA TRP A 330 7.82 4.22 5.64
C TRP A 330 8.43 3.37 4.52
N THR A 331 7.77 2.27 4.16
CA THR A 331 8.17 1.39 3.04
C THR A 331 8.07 2.15 1.72
N ALA A 332 7.07 3.02 1.58
CA ALA A 332 6.96 3.90 0.42
C ALA A 332 7.90 5.13 0.50
N ALA A 333 8.04 5.74 1.67
CA ALA A 333 8.82 6.97 1.84
C ALA A 333 10.33 6.75 1.56
N LEU A 334 10.91 5.66 2.06
CA LEU A 334 12.33 5.35 1.95
C LEU A 334 12.86 5.35 0.49
N PRO A 335 12.26 4.61 -0.46
CA PRO A 335 12.74 4.59 -1.83
C PRO A 335 12.54 5.93 -2.55
N LEU A 336 11.47 6.68 -2.22
CA LEU A 336 11.21 8.01 -2.77
C LEU A 336 12.28 9.02 -2.37
N VAL A 337 12.65 9.07 -1.08
CA VAL A 337 13.70 9.99 -0.61
C VAL A 337 15.08 9.59 -1.11
N LYS A 338 15.39 8.28 -1.18
CA LYS A 338 16.64 7.80 -1.79
C LYS A 338 16.77 8.27 -3.23
N TYR A 339 15.69 8.15 -4.01
CA TYR A 339 15.69 8.65 -5.37
C TYR A 339 15.82 10.17 -5.42
N ALA A 340 15.08 10.91 -4.59
CA ALA A 340 15.16 12.38 -4.55
C ALA A 340 16.58 12.89 -4.26
N LEU A 341 17.26 12.33 -3.27
CA LEU A 341 18.64 12.67 -2.90
C LEU A 341 19.63 12.40 -4.05
N SER A 342 19.35 11.41 -4.90
CA SER A 342 20.19 11.12 -6.08
C SER A 342 20.08 12.15 -7.21
N LEU A 343 19.10 13.07 -7.16
CA LEU A 343 18.75 13.96 -8.27
C LEU A 343 19.36 15.37 -8.16
N GLY A 344 20.27 15.61 -7.22
CA GLY A 344 20.93 16.91 -7.05
C GLY A 344 19.96 17.99 -6.59
N LEU A 345 19.61 17.96 -5.31
CA LEU A 345 18.66 18.88 -4.69
C LEU A 345 19.33 20.21 -4.29
N SER A 346 18.52 21.23 -4.01
CA SER A 346 19.01 22.42 -3.31
C SER A 346 19.50 22.03 -1.91
N ARG A 347 20.44 22.78 -1.32
CA ARG A 347 20.94 22.45 0.03
C ARG A 347 19.82 22.34 1.07
N ARG A 348 18.80 23.19 0.96
CA ARG A 348 17.64 23.17 1.85
C ARG A 348 16.84 21.87 1.68
N ASP A 349 16.52 21.52 0.44
CA ASP A 349 15.72 20.33 0.14
C ASP A 349 16.50 19.03 0.44
N GLU A 350 17.80 19.03 0.21
CA GLU A 350 18.71 17.94 0.58
C GLU A 350 18.66 17.67 2.08
N LEU A 351 18.82 18.69 2.92
CA LEU A 351 18.75 18.54 4.38
C LEU A 351 17.37 18.05 4.85
N GLU A 352 16.31 18.49 4.19
CA GLU A 352 14.95 18.02 4.50
C GLU A 352 14.73 16.56 4.08
N MET A 353 15.12 16.17 2.87
CA MET A 353 15.01 14.80 2.39
C MET A 353 15.92 13.84 3.17
N GLN A 354 17.09 14.30 3.61
CA GLN A 354 17.99 13.53 4.45
C GLN A 354 17.38 13.24 5.82
N ALA A 355 16.73 14.22 6.45
CA ALA A 355 16.02 14.00 7.71
C ALA A 355 14.88 12.97 7.56
N ILE A 356 14.11 13.04 6.47
CA ILE A 356 13.04 12.07 6.18
C ILE A 356 13.63 10.69 5.88
N HIS A 357 14.78 10.61 5.19
CA HIS A 357 15.50 9.36 4.96
C HIS A 357 15.88 8.69 6.28
N TRP A 358 16.55 9.41 7.19
CA TRP A 358 16.89 8.85 8.50
C TRP A 358 15.65 8.48 9.31
N LEU A 359 14.60 9.29 9.28
CA LEU A 359 13.35 8.94 9.96
C LEU A 359 12.74 7.65 9.40
N ALA A 360 12.70 7.47 8.07
CA ALA A 360 12.20 6.25 7.45
C ALA A 360 13.05 5.02 7.79
N VAL A 361 14.39 5.15 7.77
CA VAL A 361 15.30 4.08 8.19
C VAL A 361 15.10 3.73 9.67
N LYS A 362 15.01 4.74 10.56
CA LYS A 362 14.71 4.53 11.99
C LYS A 362 13.42 3.75 12.19
N LYS A 363 12.37 4.08 11.44
CA LYS A 363 11.05 3.45 11.58
C LYS A 363 11.00 2.03 11.05
N LEU A 364 11.81 1.70 10.05
CA LEU A 364 11.87 0.34 9.47
C LEU A 364 12.87 -0.57 10.19
N HIS A 365 13.97 -0.01 10.71
CA HIS A 365 15.13 -0.78 11.17
C HIS A 365 15.65 -0.40 12.56
N GLY A 366 14.99 0.53 13.25
CA GLY A 366 15.37 1.00 14.57
C GLY A 366 16.43 2.11 14.55
N VAL A 367 16.61 2.77 15.70
CA VAL A 367 17.53 3.91 15.88
C VAL A 367 18.99 3.57 15.60
N ASP A 368 19.41 2.34 15.89
CA ASP A 368 20.81 1.93 15.69
C ASP A 368 21.20 1.91 14.21
N ALA A 369 20.25 1.69 13.30
CA ALA A 369 20.48 1.72 11.85
C ALA A 369 20.84 3.12 11.32
N ILE A 370 20.55 4.19 12.07
CA ILE A 370 20.87 5.57 11.68
C ILE A 370 21.91 6.23 12.58
N ARG A 371 22.27 5.60 13.70
CA ARG A 371 23.03 6.23 14.79
C ARG A 371 24.35 6.83 14.31
N SER A 372 25.17 6.02 13.63
CA SER A 372 26.48 6.46 13.12
C SER A 372 26.36 7.66 12.17
N ASP A 373 25.43 7.58 11.20
CA ASP A 373 25.25 8.62 10.18
C ASP A 373 24.76 9.94 10.79
N VAL A 374 23.80 9.85 11.72
CA VAL A 374 23.19 11.02 12.36
C VAL A 374 24.14 11.64 13.39
N GLU A 375 24.93 10.85 14.11
CA GLU A 375 26.00 11.35 14.99
C GLU A 375 27.08 12.11 14.20
N ALA A 376 27.45 11.61 13.02
CA ALA A 376 28.40 12.25 12.11
C ALA A 376 27.84 13.49 11.40
N TRP A 377 26.52 13.69 11.40
CA TRP A 377 25.90 14.85 10.77
C TRP A 377 26.34 16.16 11.45
N ASP A 378 27.14 16.95 10.74
CA ASP A 378 27.57 18.27 11.18
C ASP A 378 26.44 19.29 11.00
N THR A 379 25.92 19.75 12.13
CA THR A 379 24.91 20.82 12.21
C THR A 379 25.52 22.16 12.57
N GLY A 380 26.85 22.24 12.70
CA GLY A 380 27.59 23.47 12.95
C GLY A 380 27.36 24.48 11.82
N GLY A 381 26.96 25.70 12.17
CA GLY A 381 26.64 26.75 11.20
C GLY A 381 25.28 26.62 10.52
N LEU A 382 24.47 25.61 10.85
CA LEU A 382 23.07 25.53 10.45
C LEU A 382 22.16 26.17 11.53
N SER A 383 20.89 26.44 11.18
CA SER A 383 19.88 26.85 12.19
C SER A 383 19.74 25.77 13.27
N LEU A 384 19.37 26.21 14.48
CA LEU A 384 19.12 25.36 15.65
C LEU A 384 18.10 24.25 15.37
N VAL A 385 17.20 24.41 14.39
CA VAL A 385 16.26 23.36 13.96
C VAL A 385 16.99 22.07 13.56
N TYR A 386 18.20 22.14 13.00
CA TYR A 386 18.92 20.95 12.53
C TYR A 386 19.59 20.17 13.67
N SER A 387 20.20 20.83 14.65
CA SER A 387 20.68 20.15 15.86
C SER A 387 19.52 19.53 16.64
N HIS A 388 18.38 20.22 16.67
CA HIS A 388 17.17 19.71 17.31
C HIS A 388 16.69 18.43 16.64
N ARG A 389 16.57 18.43 15.30
CA ARG A 389 16.21 17.25 14.52
C ARG A 389 17.17 16.08 14.76
N LYS A 390 18.47 16.36 14.85
CA LYS A 390 19.50 15.36 15.19
C LYS A 390 19.21 14.70 16.55
N TYR A 391 18.88 15.48 17.57
CA TYR A 391 18.54 14.92 18.88
C TYR A 391 17.26 14.09 18.88
N VAL A 392 16.23 14.52 18.14
CA VAL A 392 14.98 13.74 18.02
C VAL A 392 15.23 12.41 17.28
N LEU A 393 16.02 12.44 16.20
CA LEU A 393 16.38 11.22 15.46
C LEU A 393 17.16 10.21 16.31
N LEU A 394 18.03 10.69 17.21
CA LEU A 394 18.86 9.86 18.09
C LEU A 394 18.18 9.46 19.42
N ASP A 395 16.89 9.78 19.61
CA ASP A 395 16.15 9.56 20.86
C ASP A 395 16.77 10.23 22.09
N LEU A 396 17.49 11.34 21.88
CA LEU A 396 18.08 12.16 22.94
C LEU A 396 17.04 13.13 23.51
N LYS A 397 16.00 12.57 24.12
CA LYS A 397 14.76 13.27 24.52
C LYS A 397 15.00 14.53 25.34
N GLU A 398 15.85 14.47 26.36
CA GLU A 398 16.13 15.62 27.23
C GLU A 398 16.69 16.81 26.44
N LYS A 399 17.72 16.57 25.62
CA LYS A 399 18.31 17.60 24.76
C LYS A 399 17.32 18.13 23.74
N ALA A 400 16.55 17.23 23.13
CA ALA A 400 15.51 17.59 22.18
C ALA A 400 14.45 18.51 22.80
N VAL A 401 13.96 18.21 24.00
CA VAL A 401 12.97 19.04 24.73
C VAL A 401 13.54 20.42 25.09
N THR A 402 14.79 20.52 25.50
CA THR A 402 15.45 21.80 25.77
C THR A 402 15.50 22.69 24.54
N GLU A 403 15.98 22.17 23.41
CA GLU A 403 16.04 22.95 22.16
C GLU A 403 14.64 23.25 21.61
N MET A 404 13.68 22.33 21.76
CA MET A 404 12.29 22.53 21.35
C MET A 404 11.66 23.75 22.03
N ARG A 405 11.90 23.95 23.34
CA ARG A 405 11.43 25.14 24.07
C ARG A 405 11.98 26.41 23.45
N LYS A 406 13.28 26.46 23.22
CA LYS A 406 13.94 27.63 22.63
C LYS A 406 13.40 27.94 21.22
N LEU A 407 13.27 26.91 20.38
CA LEU A 407 12.73 27.06 19.02
C LEU A 407 11.27 27.55 19.00
N LEU A 408 10.47 27.18 19.99
CA LEU A 408 9.11 27.70 20.16
C LEU A 408 9.10 29.15 20.63
N ASP A 409 10.01 29.55 21.52
CA ASP A 409 10.15 30.93 22.00
C ASP A 409 10.63 31.88 20.89
N ASP A 410 11.57 31.40 20.06
CA ASP A 410 12.13 32.15 18.93
C ASP A 410 11.17 32.19 17.71
N GLY A 411 10.06 31.44 17.75
CA GLY A 411 9.07 31.34 16.67
C GLY A 411 9.55 30.54 15.44
N GLU A 412 10.69 29.87 15.52
CA GLU A 412 11.20 28.98 14.47
C GLU A 412 10.38 27.69 14.36
N LEU A 413 9.79 27.24 15.48
CA LEU A 413 8.79 26.18 15.53
C LEU A 413 7.48 26.72 16.09
N ASN A 414 6.37 26.05 15.74
CA ASN A 414 5.06 26.32 16.32
C ASN A 414 4.37 25.01 16.73
N ALA A 415 3.34 25.12 17.57
CA ALA A 415 2.60 23.98 18.10
C ALA A 415 2.04 23.08 16.98
N LEU A 416 1.54 23.65 15.89
CA LEU A 416 0.99 22.90 14.77
C LEU A 416 2.07 22.06 14.08
N HIS A 417 3.27 22.62 13.89
CA HIS A 417 4.40 21.88 13.33
C HIS A 417 4.79 20.70 14.22
N LEU A 418 4.89 20.91 15.54
CA LEU A 418 5.22 19.83 16.48
C LEU A 418 4.16 18.71 16.52
N LEU A 419 2.88 19.06 16.35
CA LEU A 419 1.79 18.09 16.38
C LEU A 419 1.65 17.28 15.08
N LEU A 420 2.01 17.86 13.93
CA LEU A 420 1.79 17.29 12.61
C LEU A 420 3.04 16.71 11.96
N ASP A 421 4.24 17.14 12.34
CA ASP A 421 5.48 16.61 11.77
C ASP A 421 5.76 15.21 12.36
N PRO A 422 5.90 14.18 11.49
CA PRO A 422 6.06 12.80 11.93
C PRO A 422 7.35 12.55 12.72
N LEU A 423 8.33 13.46 12.64
CA LEU A 423 9.54 13.41 13.45
C LEU A 423 9.22 13.38 14.96
N TYR A 424 8.14 14.03 15.39
CA TYR A 424 7.80 14.18 16.81
C TYR A 424 6.78 13.14 17.31
N PHE A 425 6.34 12.19 16.49
CA PHE A 425 5.30 11.22 16.88
C PHE A 425 5.69 10.38 18.12
N GLU A 426 6.97 10.05 18.28
CA GLU A 426 7.49 9.32 19.47
C GLU A 426 7.72 10.21 20.70
N MET A 427 7.64 11.53 20.51
CA MET A 427 7.77 12.54 21.56
C MET A 427 6.43 13.24 21.84
N ARG A 428 5.31 12.59 21.50
CA ARG A 428 3.98 13.22 21.54
C ARG A 428 3.59 13.65 22.95
N GLU A 429 3.96 12.89 23.98
CA GLU A 429 3.69 13.26 25.37
C GLU A 429 4.44 14.53 25.76
N GLU A 430 5.74 14.58 25.47
CA GLU A 430 6.60 15.72 25.74
C GLU A 430 6.14 16.98 24.98
N VAL A 431 5.75 16.81 23.71
CA VAL A 431 5.18 17.89 22.88
C VAL A 431 3.88 18.42 23.48
N VAL A 432 2.96 17.54 23.89
CA VAL A 432 1.67 17.94 24.46
C VAL A 432 1.86 18.70 25.78
N GLU A 433 2.75 18.22 26.66
CA GLU A 433 3.04 18.89 27.93
C GLU A 433 3.70 20.26 27.72
N LEU A 434 4.60 20.39 26.73
CA LEU A 434 5.19 21.68 26.35
C LEU A 434 4.15 22.67 25.84
N ILE A 435 3.19 22.21 25.04
CA ILE A 435 2.12 23.06 24.48
C ILE A 435 1.15 23.49 25.59
N LYS A 436 0.70 22.57 26.46
CA LYS A 436 -0.18 22.87 27.59
C LYS A 436 0.45 23.89 28.54
N GLY A 437 1.74 23.72 28.86
CA GLY A 437 2.48 24.63 29.74
C GLY A 437 2.64 26.05 29.21
N ARG A 438 2.34 26.30 27.92
CA ARG A 438 2.42 27.62 27.29
C ARG A 438 1.12 28.43 27.30
N ASN A 439 0.03 27.88 27.85
CA ASN A 439 -1.28 28.56 27.87
C ASN A 439 -1.67 29.08 26.47
N ILE A 440 -1.37 28.30 25.43
CA ILE A 440 -1.87 28.59 24.08
C ILE A 440 -3.35 28.25 24.16
N ASP A 441 -4.20 29.28 24.24
CA ASP A 441 -5.64 29.11 24.04
C ASP A 441 -5.82 28.29 22.77
N ALA A 442 -6.23 27.03 22.94
CA ALA A 442 -6.61 26.20 21.81
C ALA A 442 -7.67 27.02 21.06
N PRO A 443 -7.51 27.29 19.74
CA PRO A 443 -8.55 27.97 19.02
C PRO A 443 -9.80 27.11 19.18
N THR A 444 -10.80 27.66 19.88
CA THR A 444 -12.14 27.07 19.93
C THR A 444 -12.59 26.90 18.50
N LEU A 445 -12.61 25.65 18.04
CA LEU A 445 -13.26 25.26 16.79
C LEU A 445 -14.76 25.50 17.00
N THR A 446 -15.23 26.67 16.56
CA THR A 446 -16.65 26.90 16.25
C THR A 446 -16.96 26.41 14.85
#